data_AF-A0A2S9H342-F1
#
_entry.id   AF-A0A2S9H342-F1
#
_cell.length_a   1.000
_cell.length_b   1.000
_cell.length_c   1.000
_cell.angle_alpha   90.00
_cell.angle_beta   90.00
_cell.angle_gamma   90.00
#
_symmetry.space_group_name_H-M   'P 1'
#
loop_
_entity.id
_entity.type
_entity.pdbx_description
1 polymer ?
#
loop_
_entity_poly.entity_id
_entity_poly.type
_entity_poly.pdbx_seq_one_letter_code
_entity_poly.pdbx_strand_id
1 'polypeptide(L)'
;MHFYIEINHNVLNTAHMDNQKLIQTLINRRKELRLTQIQLAELAQISRRAIIDFESGKTSISLRRLTRILYALELTLTIKPGGSRPSEAELRELFKDDE
;
A
#
# COMPACT_ATOMS: atom_id res chain seq x y z
N MET A 1 2.27 -31.31 13.86
CA MET A 1 2.62 -30.92 12.48
C MET A 1 2.08 -29.51 12.26
N HIS A 2 2.85 -28.49 12.64
CA HIS A 2 2.50 -27.08 12.49
C HIS A 2 3.62 -26.44 11.67
N PHE A 3 3.27 -25.87 10.51
CA PHE A 3 4.17 -25.08 9.68
C PHE A 3 4.00 -23.61 10.06
N TYR A 4 5.06 -22.95 10.52
CA TYR A 4 5.17 -21.50 10.52
C TYR A 4 6.13 -21.11 9.40
N ILE A 5 5.69 -20.20 8.53
CA ILE A 5 6.56 -19.55 7.55
C ILE A 5 7.09 -18.28 8.23
N GLU A 6 8.37 -18.27 8.57
CA GLU A 6 9.07 -17.04 8.93
C GLU A 6 9.33 -16.22 7.67
N ILE A 7 8.70 -15.06 7.57
CA ILE A 7 9.06 -14.04 6.58
C ILE A 7 10.05 -13.09 7.28
N ASN A 8 11.35 -13.29 7.05
CA ASN A 8 12.37 -12.32 7.42
C ASN A 8 12.21 -11.06 6.56
N HIS A 9 11.61 -10.01 7.13
CA HIS A 9 11.53 -8.71 6.46
C HIS A 9 12.64 -7.78 6.97
N ASN A 10 13.65 -7.65 6.12
CA ASN A 10 14.82 -6.78 6.24
C ASN A 10 14.45 -5.32 6.59
N VAL A 11 15.10 -4.80 7.63
CA VAL A 11 14.80 -3.54 8.32
C VAL A 11 15.54 -2.36 7.64
N LEU A 12 15.24 -2.11 6.37
CA LEU A 12 15.86 -1.02 5.59
C LEU A 12 14.90 -0.26 4.68
N ASN A 13 13.62 -0.12 5.06
CA ASN A 13 12.61 0.49 4.20
C ASN A 13 11.79 1.62 4.88
N THR A 14 12.49 2.58 5.50
CA THR A 14 11.89 3.69 6.27
C THR A 14 11.36 4.88 5.46
N ALA A 15 11.20 4.79 4.12
CA ALA A 15 10.59 5.88 3.35
C ALA A 15 9.76 5.45 2.13
N HIS A 16 9.71 4.17 1.79
CA HIS A 16 8.78 3.68 0.79
C HIS A 16 7.47 3.37 1.52
N MET A 17 6.40 4.16 1.33
CA MET A 17 5.05 3.60 1.53
C MET A 17 5.08 2.28 0.77
N ASP A 18 4.92 1.16 1.44
CA ASP A 18 4.95 -0.14 0.78
C ASP A 18 3.78 -0.16 -0.20
N ASN A 19 4.04 0.27 -1.43
CA ASN A 19 3.03 0.53 -2.45
C ASN A 19 2.28 -0.77 -2.73
N GLN A 20 2.95 -1.91 -2.56
CA GLN A 20 2.34 -3.23 -2.65
C GLN A 20 1.35 -3.45 -1.51
N LYS A 21 1.69 -3.13 -0.24
CA LYS A 21 0.72 -3.16 0.87
C LYS A 21 -0.45 -2.21 0.65
N LEU A 22 -0.21 -1.00 0.16
CA LEU A 22 -1.28 -0.05 -0.16
C LEU A 22 -2.22 -0.63 -1.23
N ILE A 23 -1.67 -1.08 -2.36
CA ILE A 23 -2.43 -1.69 -3.46
C ILE A 23 -3.21 -2.91 -2.94
N GLN A 24 -2.58 -3.79 -2.19
CA GLN A 24 -3.21 -4.99 -1.65
C GLN A 24 -4.36 -4.65 -0.69
N THR A 25 -4.20 -3.62 0.15
CA THR A 25 -5.26 -3.13 1.03
C THR A 25 -6.48 -2.69 0.23
N LEU A 26 -6.27 -1.95 -0.87
CA LEU A 26 -7.35 -1.49 -1.74
C LEU A 26 -8.01 -2.64 -2.52
N ILE A 27 -7.24 -3.63 -2.97
CA ILE A 27 -7.77 -4.86 -3.61
C ILE A 27 -8.65 -5.63 -2.62
N ASN A 28 -8.20 -5.81 -1.39
CA ASN A 28 -8.95 -6.52 -0.36
C ASN A 28 -10.27 -5.80 -0.08
N ARG A 29 -10.23 -4.48 0.11
CA ARG A 29 -11.43 -3.68 0.32
C ARG A 29 -12.41 -3.78 -0.87
N ARG A 30 -11.92 -3.72 -2.11
CA ARG A 30 -12.77 -3.92 -3.30
C ARG A 30 -13.49 -5.28 -3.26
N LYS A 31 -12.77 -6.34 -2.89
CA LYS A 31 -13.32 -7.70 -2.81
C LYS A 31 -14.33 -7.84 -1.67
N GLU A 32 -14.11 -7.21 -0.52
CA GLU A 32 -15.09 -7.15 0.58
C GLU A 32 -16.41 -6.52 0.15
N LEU A 33 -16.32 -5.44 -0.63
CA LEU A 33 -17.48 -4.77 -1.25
C LEU A 33 -18.07 -5.54 -2.44
N ARG A 34 -17.50 -6.70 -2.79
CA ARG A 34 -17.91 -7.56 -3.92
C ARG A 34 -17.91 -6.83 -5.28
N LEU A 35 -17.06 -5.82 -5.43
CA LEU A 35 -16.93 -5.07 -6.68
C LEU A 35 -15.96 -5.77 -7.63
N THR A 36 -16.36 -5.88 -8.90
CA THR A 36 -15.43 -6.19 -9.99
C THR A 36 -14.52 -4.99 -10.27
N GLN A 37 -13.42 -5.22 -10.99
CA GLN A 37 -12.55 -4.12 -11.44
C GLN A 37 -13.27 -3.14 -12.38
N ILE A 38 -14.26 -3.59 -13.15
CA ILE A 38 -15.08 -2.74 -14.02
C ILE A 38 -15.97 -1.83 -13.17
N GLN A 39 -16.68 -2.41 -12.19
CA GLN A 39 -17.55 -1.64 -11.30
C GLN A 39 -16.76 -0.61 -10.46
N LEU A 40 -15.58 -0.98 -9.96
CA LEU A 40 -14.71 -0.01 -9.28
C LEU A 40 -14.30 1.13 -10.23
N ALA A 41 -13.95 0.81 -11.48
CA ALA A 41 -13.58 1.80 -12.46
C ALA A 41 -14.72 2.79 -12.76
N GLU A 42 -15.96 2.29 -12.87
CA GLU A 42 -17.17 3.09 -13.06
C GLU A 42 -17.43 4.03 -11.87
N LEU A 43 -17.41 3.49 -10.64
CA LEU A 43 -17.61 4.27 -9.41
C LEU A 43 -16.54 5.34 -9.22
N ALA A 44 -15.28 4.99 -9.49
CA ALA A 44 -14.15 5.92 -9.43
C ALA A 44 -14.05 6.80 -10.69
N GLN A 45 -14.92 6.61 -11.68
CA GLN A 45 -14.94 7.32 -12.97
C GLN A 45 -13.55 7.37 -13.65
N ILE A 46 -12.86 6.23 -13.67
CA ILE A 46 -11.58 6.03 -14.37
C ILE A 46 -11.71 4.85 -15.34
N SER A 47 -10.75 4.70 -16.25
CA SER A 47 -10.79 3.57 -17.17
C SER A 47 -10.53 2.26 -16.42
N ARG A 48 -11.23 1.18 -16.83
CA ARG A 48 -10.96 -0.18 -16.34
C ARG A 48 -9.48 -0.55 -16.48
N ARG A 49 -8.85 -0.13 -17.58
CA ARG A 49 -7.42 -0.31 -17.85
C ARG A 49 -6.56 0.26 -16.71
N ALA A 50 -6.89 1.47 -16.23
CA ALA A 50 -6.17 2.10 -15.12
C ALA A 50 -6.30 1.31 -13.81
N ILE A 51 -7.47 0.72 -13.52
CA ILE A 51 -7.63 -0.18 -12.36
C ILE A 51 -6.78 -1.44 -12.51
N ILE A 52 -6.77 -2.08 -13.68
CA ILE A 52 -5.96 -3.29 -13.92
C ILE A 52 -4.46 -3.00 -13.75
N ASP A 53 -3.97 -1.93 -14.40
CA ASP A 53 -2.54 -1.57 -14.36
C ASP A 53 -2.14 -1.10 -12.94
N PHE A 54 -3.05 -0.49 -12.18
CA PHE A 54 -2.87 -0.13 -10.77
C PHE A 54 -2.82 -1.37 -9.85
N GLU A 55 -3.82 -2.26 -9.90
CA GLU A 55 -3.90 -3.45 -9.05
C GLU A 55 -2.78 -4.46 -9.32
N SER A 56 -2.21 -4.46 -10.53
CA SER A 56 -1.03 -5.28 -10.87
C SER A 56 0.29 -4.65 -10.44
N GLY A 57 0.29 -3.41 -9.95
CA GLY A 57 1.51 -2.67 -9.61
C GLY A 57 2.33 -2.22 -10.84
N LYS A 58 1.79 -2.35 -12.05
CA LYS A 58 2.49 -2.04 -13.31
C LYS A 58 2.69 -0.55 -13.54
N THR A 59 1.77 0.28 -13.04
CA THR A 59 1.83 1.73 -13.23
C THR A 59 1.59 2.49 -11.94
N SER A 60 2.32 3.58 -11.75
CA SER A 60 1.96 4.58 -10.75
C SER A 60 0.63 5.25 -11.12
N ILE A 61 -0.14 5.59 -10.09
CA ILE A 61 -1.40 6.31 -10.22
C ILE A 61 -1.23 7.72 -9.64
N SER A 62 -1.88 8.72 -10.25
CA SER A 62 -1.86 10.06 -9.69
C SER A 62 -2.67 10.11 -8.39
N LEU A 63 -2.29 11.00 -7.46
CA LEU A 63 -3.02 11.20 -6.21
C LEU A 63 -4.52 11.48 -6.45
N ARG A 64 -4.84 12.29 -7.48
CA ARG A 64 -6.23 12.56 -7.90
C ARG A 64 -7.01 11.29 -8.24
N ARG A 65 -6.40 10.33 -8.93
CA ARG A 65 -7.08 9.07 -9.28
C ARG A 65 -7.15 8.15 -8.06
N LEU A 66 -6.10 8.13 -7.23
CA LEU A 66 -6.10 7.40 -5.96
C LEU A 66 -7.24 7.86 -5.05
N THR A 67 -7.45 9.17 -4.88
CA THR A 67 -8.55 9.68 -4.03
C THR A 67 -9.93 9.29 -4.55
N ARG A 68 -10.13 9.19 -5.87
CA ARG A 68 -11.38 8.69 -6.46
C ARG A 68 -11.60 7.21 -6.19
N ILE A 69 -10.54 6.41 -6.27
CA ILE A 69 -10.58 4.99 -5.89
C ILE A 69 -10.92 4.85 -4.40
N LEU A 70 -10.27 5.62 -3.53
CA LEU A 70 -10.55 5.61 -2.09
C LEU A 70 -12.01 5.94 -1.79
N TYR A 71 -12.56 7.00 -2.42
CA TYR A 71 -13.96 7.38 -2.27
C TYR A 71 -14.91 6.26 -2.72
N ALA A 72 -14.65 5.64 -3.88
CA ALA A 72 -15.44 4.51 -4.38
C ALA A 72 -15.37 3.25 -3.51
N LEU A 73 -14.33 3.12 -2.68
CA LEU A 73 -14.12 2.01 -1.74
C LEU A 73 -14.55 2.34 -0.31
N GLU A 74 -15.17 3.50 -0.09
CA GLU A 74 -15.58 4.00 1.24
C GLU A 74 -14.39 4.12 2.20
N LEU A 75 -13.23 4.56 1.68
CA LEU A 75 -11.99 4.71 2.43
C LEU A 75 -11.57 6.19 2.53
N THR A 76 -10.90 6.52 3.62
CA THR A 76 -10.28 7.83 3.86
C THR A 76 -8.76 7.70 3.94
N LEU A 77 -8.04 8.68 3.40
CA LEU A 77 -6.58 8.79 3.54
C LEU A 77 -6.26 9.85 4.59
N THR A 78 -5.46 9.48 5.60
CA THR A 78 -4.97 10.40 6.62
C THR A 78 -3.45 10.54 6.52
N ILE A 79 -2.96 11.77 6.58
CA ILE A 79 -1.52 12.07 6.66
C ILE A 79 -1.21 12.39 8.12
N LYS A 80 -0.16 11.78 8.67
CA LYS A 80 0.34 12.03 10.02
C LYS A 80 1.81 12.48 9.93
N PRO A 81 2.32 13.26 10.89
CA PRO A 81 3.75 13.51 11.00
C PRO A 81 4.50 12.16 10.97
N GLY A 82 5.47 12.04 10.07
CA GLY A 82 6.42 10.93 10.14
C GLY A 82 7.20 11.05 11.44
N GLY A 83 7.62 9.92 12.02
CA GLY A 83 8.63 9.95 13.06
C GLY A 83 9.81 10.80 12.56
N SER A 84 10.40 11.59 13.46
CA SER A 84 11.63 12.32 13.16
C SER A 84 12.59 11.40 12.42
N ARG A 85 13.33 11.93 11.43
CA ARG A 85 14.44 11.20 10.82
C ARG A 85 15.22 10.53 11.95
N PRO A 86 15.39 9.19 11.96
CA PRO A 86 16.08 8.53 13.05
C PRO A 86 17.42 9.24 13.29
N SER A 87 17.67 9.58 14.54
CA SER A 87 18.94 10.14 14.96
C SER A 87 20.06 9.16 14.64
N GLU A 88 21.29 9.68 14.53
CA GLU A 88 22.46 8.81 14.30
C GLU A 88 22.58 7.71 15.37
N ALA A 89 22.16 7.99 16.61
CA ALA A 89 22.11 7.02 17.70
C ALA A 89 21.09 5.89 17.41
N GLU A 90 19.87 6.23 16.99
CA GLU A 90 18.83 5.25 16.65
C GLU A 90 19.21 4.42 15.40
N LEU A 91 19.89 5.02 14.42
CA LEU A 91 20.39 4.29 13.25
C LEU A 91 21.46 3.27 13.64
N ARG A 92 22.38 3.63 14.54
CA ARG A 92 23.43 2.69 15.02
C ARG A 92 22.84 1.52 15.79
N GLU A 93 21.77 1.71 16.53
CA GLU A 93 21.08 0.62 17.22
C GLU A 93 20.30 -0.30 16.27
N LEU A 94 19.70 0.25 15.21
CA LEU A 94 18.96 -0.51 14.20
C LEU A 94 19.86 -1.34 13.26
N PHE A 95 21.12 -0.93 13.04
CA PHE A 95 22.10 -1.63 12.20
C PHE A 95 23.24 -2.28 12.98
N LYS A 96 23.07 -2.48 14.29
CA LYS A 96 23.86 -3.48 15.00
C LYS A 96 23.34 -4.85 14.60
N ASP A 97 23.71 -5.29 13.40
CA ASP A 97 23.62 -6.70 13.06
C ASP A 97 24.49 -7.49 14.04
N ASP A 98 23.94 -8.62 14.46
CA ASP A 98 24.49 -9.59 15.41
C ASP A 98 25.95 -9.95 15.07
N GLU A 99 26.87 -9.69 16.01
CA GLU A 99 28.16 -10.41 16.06
C GLU A 99 27.93 -11.86 16.52
#